data_AF-A0A436D0P6-F1
#
_entry.id   AF-A0A436D0P6-F1
#
_cell.length_a   1.000
_cell.length_b   1.000
_cell.length_c   1.000
_cell.angle_alpha   90.00
_cell.angle_beta   90.00
_cell.angle_gamma   90.00
#
_symmetry.space_group_name_H-M   'P 1'
#
loop_
_entity.id
_entity.type
_entity.pdbx_description
1 polymer ?
#
loop_
_entity_poly.entity_id
_entity_poly.type
_entity_poly.pdbx_seq_one_letter_code
_entity_poly.pdbx_strand_id
1 'polypeptide(L)'
;VTVLARTGAEADAAATLIANAVDLPGNPAIKRISAHELSPDSDLGSRLVTQGVGTLALGEVARALDNGLAVAEDFRRRGLIAGSALFLGGEIRISGSVALAAPNETSREEVAHA
;
A
#
# COMPACT_ATOMS: atom_id res chain seq x y z
N VAL A 1 -3.41 -2.21 0.57
CA VAL A 1 -3.07 -1.01 -0.24
C VAL A 1 -3.00 -1.43 -1.70
N THR A 2 -3.48 -0.61 -2.62
CA THR A 2 -3.38 -0.82 -4.06
C THR A 2 -2.71 0.40 -4.67
N VAL A 3 -1.71 0.20 -5.53
CA VAL A 3 -0.93 1.28 -6.14
C VAL A 3 -0.97 1.15 -7.66
N LEU A 4 -1.16 2.28 -8.33
CA LEU A 4 -1.03 2.41 -9.78
C LEU A 4 0.29 3.14 -10.08
N ALA A 5 1.19 2.49 -10.80
CA ALA A 5 2.48 3.03 -11.24
C ALA A 5 2.77 2.58 -12.69
N ARG A 6 3.91 2.99 -13.28
CA ARG A 6 4.24 2.62 -14.66
C ARG A 6 4.54 1.13 -14.79
N THR A 7 5.08 0.52 -13.74
CA THR A 7 5.43 -0.90 -13.72
C THR A 7 4.95 -1.58 -12.45
N GLY A 8 4.81 -2.92 -12.50
CA GLY A 8 4.48 -3.72 -11.32
C GLY A 8 5.52 -3.61 -10.21
N ALA A 9 6.81 -3.55 -10.55
CA ALA A 9 7.89 -3.41 -9.56
C ALA A 9 7.85 -2.05 -8.83
N GLU A 10 7.60 -0.96 -9.56
CA GLU A 10 7.40 0.36 -8.95
C GLU A 10 6.16 0.35 -8.04
N ALA A 11 5.06 -0.25 -8.50
CA ALA A 11 3.83 -0.35 -7.71
C ALA A 11 4.03 -1.16 -6.43
N ASP A 12 4.73 -2.29 -6.50
CA ASP A 12 5.00 -3.18 -5.36
C ASP A 12 5.90 -2.51 -4.31
N ALA A 13 6.99 -1.88 -4.75
CA ALA A 13 7.88 -1.13 -3.87
C ALA A 13 7.14 0.03 -3.18
N ALA A 14 6.35 0.80 -3.95
CA ALA A 14 5.56 1.89 -3.40
C ALA A 14 4.46 1.37 -2.45
N ALA A 15 3.78 0.28 -2.79
CA ALA A 15 2.74 -0.32 -1.95
C ALA A 15 3.32 -0.77 -0.61
N THR A 16 4.51 -1.37 -0.62
CA THR A 16 5.23 -1.77 0.61
C THR A 16 5.52 -0.57 1.50
N LEU A 17 6.06 0.52 0.94
CA LEU A 17 6.40 1.72 1.71
C LEU A 17 5.15 2.47 2.21
N ILE A 18 4.11 2.58 1.38
CA ILE A 18 2.85 3.23 1.76
C ILE A 18 2.13 2.40 2.83
N ALA A 19 2.06 1.08 2.69
CA ALA A 19 1.43 0.21 3.67
C ALA A 19 2.14 0.27 5.03
N ASN A 20 3.48 0.29 5.04
CA ASN A 20 4.26 0.47 6.26
C ASN A 20 4.03 1.84 6.93
N ALA A 21 3.64 2.86 6.15
CA ALA A 21 3.29 4.17 6.68
C ALA A 21 1.84 4.25 7.21
N VAL A 22 0.96 3.29 6.86
CA VAL A 22 -0.35 3.12 7.50
C VAL A 22 -0.14 2.45 8.86
N ASP A 23 0.38 3.22 9.80
CA ASP A 23 0.78 2.71 11.11
C ASP A 23 0.52 3.70 12.25
N LEU A 24 0.46 3.15 13.47
CA LEU A 24 0.38 3.88 14.74
C LEU A 24 1.50 3.36 15.67
N PRO A 25 2.70 3.95 15.62
CA PRO A 25 3.81 3.57 16.49
C PRO A 25 3.42 3.69 17.97
N GLY A 26 3.75 2.66 18.76
CA GLY A 26 3.45 2.64 20.19
C GLY A 26 1.98 2.38 20.55
N ASN A 27 1.09 2.19 19.57
CA ASN A 27 -0.30 1.85 19.86
C ASN A 27 -0.42 0.42 20.44
N PRO A 28 -1.01 0.24 21.64
CA PRO A 28 -1.11 -1.07 22.29
C PRO A 28 -2.03 -2.06 21.56
N ALA A 29 -2.94 -1.59 20.71
CA ALA A 29 -3.77 -2.46 19.88
C ALA A 29 -2.97 -3.11 18.73
N ILE A 30 -1.80 -2.57 18.37
CA ILE A 30 -0.93 -3.13 17.33
C ILE A 30 0.20 -3.92 17.99
N LYS A 31 0.01 -5.23 18.08
CA LYS A 31 1.01 -6.16 18.62
C LYS A 31 2.16 -6.29 17.63
N ARG A 32 3.37 -6.06 18.11
CA ARG A 32 4.60 -6.20 17.36
C ARG A 32 5.55 -7.14 18.07
N ILE A 33 6.34 -7.85 17.27
CA ILE A 33 7.38 -8.78 17.73
C ILE A 33 8.55 -8.67 16.75
N SER A 34 9.76 -9.03 17.16
CA SER A 34 10.88 -9.08 16.23
C SER A 34 10.61 -10.12 15.13
N ALA A 35 11.02 -9.84 13.89
CA ALA A 35 10.80 -10.75 12.78
C ALA A 35 11.50 -12.10 13.01
N HIS A 36 12.72 -12.09 13.58
CA HIS A 36 13.48 -13.28 13.95
C HIS A 36 12.75 -14.16 14.98
N GLU A 37 11.98 -13.59 15.92
CA GLU A 37 11.18 -14.40 16.86
C GLU A 37 9.99 -15.09 16.18
N LEU A 38 9.46 -14.55 15.07
CA LEU A 38 8.42 -15.20 14.26
C LEU A 38 9.00 -16.23 13.30
N SER A 39 10.13 -15.90 12.68
CA SER A 39 10.83 -16.72 11.71
C SER A 39 12.34 -16.50 11.88
N PRO A 40 13.07 -17.47 12.47
CA PRO A 40 14.51 -17.32 12.74
C PRO A 40 15.35 -16.98 11.51
N ASP A 41 14.90 -17.41 10.33
CA ASP A 41 15.60 -17.15 9.06
C ASP A 41 15.10 -15.86 8.37
N SER A 42 14.33 -15.01 9.05
CA SER A 42 13.83 -13.76 8.49
C SER A 42 14.97 -12.80 8.14
N ASP A 43 14.97 -12.35 6.90
CA ASP A 43 15.84 -11.30 6.37
C ASP A 43 15.66 -9.92 7.04
N LEU A 44 14.53 -9.72 7.74
CA LEU A 44 14.25 -8.52 8.52
C LEU A 44 14.92 -8.51 9.90
N GLY A 45 15.47 -9.65 10.36
CA GLY A 45 16.22 -9.76 11.61
C GLY A 45 15.45 -9.30 12.85
N SER A 46 16.03 -8.41 13.64
CA SER A 46 15.41 -7.90 14.88
C SER A 46 14.34 -6.82 14.66
N ARG A 47 14.02 -6.47 13.41
CA ARG A 47 13.01 -5.45 13.10
C ARG A 47 11.65 -5.88 13.64
N LEU A 48 10.98 -4.97 14.34
CA LEU A 48 9.62 -5.18 14.81
C LEU A 48 8.64 -5.20 13.63
N VAL A 49 7.86 -6.28 13.54
CA VAL A 49 6.82 -6.47 12.54
C VAL A 49 5.46 -6.62 13.21
N THR A 50 4.39 -6.26 12.50
CA THR A 50 3.02 -6.40 13.00
C THR A 50 2.64 -7.89 13.07
N GLN A 51 2.43 -8.38 14.28
CA GLN A 51 1.94 -9.74 14.54
C GLN A 51 0.41 -9.78 14.59
N GLY A 52 -0.22 -8.69 15.04
CA GLY A 52 -1.67 -8.61 15.13
C GLY A 52 -2.16 -7.19 15.36
N VAL A 53 -3.38 -6.93 14.88
CA VAL A 53 -4.07 -5.65 15.04
C VAL A 53 -5.39 -5.94 15.74
N GLY A 54 -5.55 -5.38 16.94
CA GLY A 54 -6.80 -5.40 17.69
C GLY A 54 -7.79 -4.35 17.19
N THR A 55 -8.87 -4.14 17.94
CA THR A 55 -9.85 -3.09 17.62
C THR A 55 -9.20 -1.71 17.69
N LEU A 56 -9.32 -0.95 16.61
CA LEU A 56 -8.90 0.44 16.53
C LEU A 56 -10.14 1.35 16.62
N ALA A 57 -10.02 2.45 17.35
CA ALA A 57 -11.04 3.49 17.32
C ALA A 57 -11.07 4.17 15.94
N LEU A 58 -12.21 4.74 15.56
CA LEU A 58 -12.37 5.43 14.27
C LEU A 58 -11.32 6.53 14.05
N GLY A 59 -10.98 7.30 15.10
CA GLY A 59 -9.93 8.32 15.02
C GLY A 59 -8.52 7.75 14.82
N GLU A 60 -8.27 6.53 15.32
CA GLU A 60 -7.00 5.83 15.12
C GLU A 60 -6.89 5.29 13.69
N VAL A 61 -7.96 4.71 13.17
CA VAL A 61 -8.07 4.28 11.77
C VAL A 61 -7.83 5.47 10.84
N ALA A 62 -8.50 6.60 11.08
CA ALA A 62 -8.33 7.82 10.31
C ALA A 62 -6.87 8.29 10.34
N ARG A 63 -6.26 8.39 11.52
CA ARG A 63 -4.86 8.83 11.66
C ARG A 63 -3.87 7.90 10.95
N ALA A 64 -4.04 6.58 11.07
CA ALA A 64 -3.19 5.62 10.38
C ALA A 64 -3.31 5.77 8.86
N LEU A 65 -4.53 5.90 8.34
CA LEU A 65 -4.77 6.11 6.92
C LEU A 65 -4.21 7.45 6.42
N ASP A 66 -4.32 8.52 7.21
CA ASP A 66 -3.80 9.84 6.86
C ASP A 66 -2.26 9.84 6.82
N ASN A 67 -1.59 9.08 7.71
CA ASN A 67 -0.14 8.86 7.65
C ASN A 67 0.29 8.20 6.33
N GLY A 68 -0.40 7.13 5.93
CA GLY A 68 -0.14 6.46 4.65
C GLY A 68 -0.46 7.34 3.45
N LEU A 69 -1.56 8.11 3.51
CA LEU A 69 -1.95 9.03 2.44
C LEU A 69 -0.89 10.12 2.22
N ALA A 70 -0.29 10.65 3.28
CA ALA A 70 0.78 11.65 3.18
C ALA A 70 1.98 11.12 2.37
N VAL A 71 2.37 9.86 2.58
CA VAL A 71 3.44 9.19 1.81
C VAL A 71 3.01 8.94 0.37
N ALA A 72 1.78 8.46 0.16
CA ALA A 72 1.25 8.24 -1.18
C ALA A 72 1.19 9.53 -2.01
N GLU A 73 0.79 10.64 -1.40
CA GLU A 73 0.76 11.95 -2.04
C GLU A 73 2.18 12.49 -2.31
N ASP A 74 3.17 12.21 -1.45
CA ASP A 74 4.57 12.51 -1.76
C ASP A 74 5.05 11.75 -2.99
N PHE A 75 4.82 10.44 -3.05
CA PHE A 75 5.21 9.62 -4.19
C PHE A 75 4.53 10.07 -5.48
N ARG A 76 3.25 10.45 -5.40
CA ARG A 76 2.49 10.99 -6.54
C ARG A 76 3.05 12.32 -7.02
N ARG A 77 3.30 13.27 -6.10
CA ARG A 77 3.91 14.57 -6.45
C ARG A 77 5.29 14.41 -7.10
N ARG A 78 6.03 13.37 -6.73
CA ARG A 78 7.32 13.01 -7.31
C ARG A 78 7.24 12.19 -8.60
N GLY A 79 6.03 11.86 -9.07
CA GLY A 79 5.82 11.06 -10.28
C GLY A 79 6.27 9.60 -10.17
N LEU A 80 6.39 9.08 -8.94
CA LEU A 80 6.73 7.68 -8.67
C LEU A 80 5.51 6.76 -8.83
N ILE A 81 4.32 7.28 -8.51
CA ILE A 81 3.04 6.59 -8.69
C ILE A 81 2.04 7.54 -9.37
N ALA A 82 1.07 6.97 -10.09
CA ALA A 82 -0.06 7.72 -10.62
C ALA A 82 -1.16 7.93 -9.56
N GLY A 83 -1.32 6.95 -8.66
CA GLY A 83 -2.26 7.03 -7.56
C GLY A 83 -2.25 5.77 -6.68
N SER A 84 -3.01 5.79 -5.60
CA SER A 84 -3.14 4.65 -4.70
C SER A 84 -4.45 4.67 -3.91
N ALA A 85 -4.94 3.49 -3.55
CA ALA A 85 -6.02 3.30 -2.59
C ALA A 85 -5.52 2.58 -1.33
N LEU A 86 -5.79 3.16 -0.17
CA LEU A 86 -5.41 2.67 1.15
C LEU A 86 -6.68 2.28 1.90
N PHE A 87 -6.65 1.15 2.61
CA PHE A 87 -7.81 0.55 3.26
C PHE A 87 -7.43 0.12 4.68
N LEU A 88 -8.23 0.49 5.67
CA LEU A 88 -8.08 0.04 7.06
C LEU A 88 -9.42 0.17 7.78
N GLY A 89 -9.84 -0.89 8.50
CA GLY A 89 -11.05 -0.82 9.33
C GLY A 89 -12.34 -0.47 8.58
N GLY A 90 -12.44 -0.78 7.28
CA GLY A 90 -13.58 -0.42 6.43
C GLY A 90 -13.52 0.99 5.82
N GLU A 91 -12.56 1.82 6.26
CA GLU A 91 -12.33 3.17 5.74
C GLU A 91 -11.33 3.16 4.59
N ILE A 92 -11.43 4.18 3.72
CA ILE A 92 -10.61 4.31 2.50
C ILE A 92 -9.98 5.70 2.44
N ARG A 93 -8.74 5.76 1.91
CA ARG A 93 -8.13 7.00 1.38
C ARG A 93 -7.62 6.77 -0.03
N ILE A 94 -7.74 7.79 -0.87
CA ILE A 94 -7.30 7.74 -2.26
C ILE A 94 -6.31 8.89 -2.49
N SER A 95 -5.16 8.57 -3.08
CA SER A 95 -4.20 9.53 -3.62
C SER A 95 -4.30 9.56 -5.14
N GLY A 96 -4.42 10.76 -5.70
CA GLY A 96 -4.60 10.98 -7.14
C GLY A 96 -5.96 10.57 -7.70
N SER A 97 -6.19 10.88 -8.97
CA SER A 97 -7.37 10.42 -9.71
C SER A 97 -7.10 9.01 -10.25
N VAL A 98 -7.66 7.99 -9.60
CA VAL A 98 -7.69 6.63 -10.15
C VAL A 98 -8.83 6.57 -11.17
N ALA A 99 -8.64 7.17 -12.34
CA ALA A 99 -9.52 6.93 -13.48
C ALA A 99 -9.11 5.57 -14.06
N LEU A 100 -9.77 4.50 -13.62
CA LEU A 100 -9.73 3.24 -14.34
C LEU A 100 -10.37 3.49 -15.70
N ALA A 101 -9.57 3.72 -16.73
CA ALA A 101 -10.06 3.63 -18.10
C ALA A 101 -10.56 2.19 -18.28
N ALA A 102 -11.80 2.03 -18.74
CA ALA A 102 -12.26 0.74 -19.22
C ALA A 102 -11.23 0.19 -20.24
N PRO A 103 -10.98 -1.12 -20.28
CA PRO A 103 -10.01 -1.68 -21.21
C PRO A 103 -10.37 -1.21 -22.62
N ASN A 104 -9.46 -0.46 -23.26
CA ASN A 104 -9.57 -0.17 -24.68
C ASN A 104 -9.63 -1.52 -25.39
N GLU A 105 -10.71 -1.77 -26.14
CA GLU A 105 -10.71 -2.88 -27.09
C GLU A 105 -9.63 -2.60 -28.13
N THR A 106 -8.43 -3.13 -27.91
CA THR A 106 -7.40 -3.17 -28.93
C THR A 106 -7.95 -4.03 -30.05
N SER A 107 -8.37 -3.39 -31.15
CA SER A 107 -8.71 -4.06 -32.39
C SER A 107 -7.53 -4.98 -32.74
N ARG A 108 -7.76 -6.30 -32.70
CA ARG A 108 -6.81 -7.27 -33.23
C ARG A 108 -6.75 -7.02 -34.73
N GLU A 109 -5.67 -6.40 -35.20
CA GLU A 109 -5.29 -6.56 -36.60
C GLU A 109 -4.88 -8.02 -36.79
N GLU A 110 -5.79 -8.79 -37.41
CA GLU A 110 -5.51 -10.11 -37.94
C GLU A 110 -4.41 -9.98 -39.00
N VAL A 111 -3.19 -10.38 -38.64
CA VAL A 111 -2.13 -10.56 -39.64
C VAL A 111 -2.40 -11.89 -40.33
N ALA A 112 -3.15 -11.85 -41.43
CA ALA A 112 -3.22 -12.95 -42.38
C ALA A 112 -1.87 -13.06 -43.11
N HIS A 113 -1.14 -14.15 -42.86
CA HIS A 113 0.01 -14.54 -43.67
C HIS A 113 -0.46 -15.55 -44.71
N ALA A 114 -0.21 -15.24 -45.98
CA ALA A 114 -0.41 -16.11 -47.14
C ALA A 114 0.72 -17.14 -47.28
#